data_AF-A0A285Q7S8-F1
#
_entry.id   AF-A0A285Q7S8-F1
#
_cell.length_a   1.000
_cell.length_b   1.000
_cell.length_c   1.000
_cell.angle_alpha   90.00
_cell.angle_beta   90.00
_cell.angle_gamma   90.00
#
_symmetry.space_group_name_H-M   'P 1'
#
loop_
_entity.id
_entity.type
_entity.pdbx_description
1 polymer ?
#
loop_
_entity_poly.entity_id
_entity_poly.type
_entity_poly.pdbx_seq_one_letter_code
_entity_poly.pdbx_strand_id
1 'polypeptide(L)'
;MLKAYRIHAGEPQDAAALVFAESFRQAKVLGFNSCACEGCDYTDVRGDHIKNDGWLKANAADQEKLTKGVPHVIDGPPSCEDCELWYDELFGGLCESCSEEAGG
;
A
#
# COMPACT_ATOMS: atom_id res chain seq x y z
N MET A 1 -7.97 14.40 -4.85
CA MET A 1 -8.46 13.13 -4.25
C MET A 1 -7.26 12.24 -4.03
N LEU A 2 -7.11 11.70 -2.82
CA LEU A 2 -5.98 10.84 -2.48
C LEU A 2 -6.04 9.54 -3.30
N LYS A 3 -4.86 8.99 -3.54
CA LYS A 3 -4.61 7.75 -4.30
C LYS A 3 -3.81 6.80 -3.42
N ALA A 4 -4.07 5.51 -3.54
CA ALA A 4 -3.28 4.48 -2.89
C ALA A 4 -1.96 4.23 -3.61
N TYR A 5 -0.88 4.21 -2.84
CA TYR A 5 0.45 3.89 -3.30
C TYR A 5 1.05 2.81 -2.41
N ARG A 6 1.70 1.84 -3.04
CA ARG A 6 2.58 0.91 -2.34
C ARG A 6 3.99 1.48 -2.41
N ILE A 7 4.59 1.75 -1.25
CA ILE A 7 5.95 2.29 -1.13
C ILE A 7 6.80 1.27 -0.39
N HIS A 8 8.00 0.96 -0.88
CA HIS A 8 8.86 -0.05 -0.26
C HIS A 8 10.34 0.27 -0.50
N ALA A 9 11.21 -0.27 0.34
CA ALA A 9 12.65 -0.26 0.11
C ALA A 9 13.16 -1.71 0.18
N GLY A 10 13.75 -2.21 -0.91
CA GLY A 10 14.01 -3.65 -1.06
C GLY A 10 12.80 -4.42 -1.57
N GLU A 11 12.67 -5.69 -1.16
CA GLU A 11 11.52 -6.52 -1.53
C GLU A 11 10.24 -6.01 -0.84
N PRO A 12 9.11 -5.90 -1.56
CA PRO A 12 7.87 -5.37 -0.99
C PRO A 12 7.36 -6.13 0.26
N GLN A 13 7.62 -7.43 0.35
CA GLN A 13 7.14 -8.29 1.42
C GLN A 13 7.78 -7.95 2.78
N ASP A 14 9.03 -7.46 2.77
CA ASP A 14 9.79 -7.23 4.00
C ASP A 14 9.56 -5.85 4.61
N ALA A 15 9.21 -4.83 3.81
CA ALA A 15 9.20 -3.43 4.27
C ALA A 15 8.30 -2.47 3.46
N ALA A 16 7.21 -2.95 2.87
CA ALA A 16 6.29 -2.05 2.18
C ALA A 16 5.39 -1.26 3.16
N ALA A 17 4.90 -0.12 2.71
CA ALA A 17 3.93 0.74 3.36
C ALA A 17 2.82 1.10 2.38
N LEU A 18 1.57 0.97 2.82
CA LEU A 18 0.41 1.48 2.10
C LEU A 18 0.20 2.96 2.44
N VAL A 19 0.21 3.82 1.42
CA VAL A 19 0.14 5.27 1.59
C VAL A 19 -0.96 5.87 0.74
N PHE A 20 -1.84 6.66 1.35
CA PHE A 20 -2.78 7.52 0.65
C PHE A 20 -2.19 8.92 0.48
N ALA A 21 -1.99 9.35 -0.76
CA ALA A 21 -1.38 10.65 -1.07
C ALA A 21 -1.94 11.26 -2.37
N GLU A 22 -1.71 12.54 -2.61
CA GLU A 22 -2.12 13.21 -3.86
C GLU A 22 -1.21 12.87 -5.04
N SER A 23 0.03 12.49 -4.76
CA SER A 23 1.05 12.18 -5.75
C SER A 23 2.03 11.13 -5.25
N PHE A 24 2.68 10.45 -6.20
CA PHE A 24 3.74 9.50 -5.91
C PHE A 24 4.89 10.13 -5.11
N ARG A 25 5.27 11.37 -5.43
CA ARG A 25 6.33 12.10 -4.70
C ARG A 25 5.97 12.27 -3.23
N GLN A 26 4.72 12.61 -2.93
CA GLN A 26 4.26 12.76 -1.55
C GLN A 26 4.17 11.41 -0.84
N ALA A 27 3.67 10.37 -1.53
CA ALA A 27 3.64 9.01 -1.00
C ALA A 27 5.05 8.52 -0.64
N LYS A 28 6.03 8.75 -1.51
CA LYS A 28 7.42 8.36 -1.30
C LYS A 28 8.03 8.99 -0.05
N VAL A 29 7.77 10.28 0.20
CA VAL A 29 8.25 10.98 1.41
C VAL A 29 7.61 10.41 2.68
N LEU A 30 6.30 10.16 2.66
CA LEU A 30 5.60 9.59 3.80
C LEU A 30 6.03 8.14 4.06
N GLY A 31 6.06 7.32 3.02
CA GLY A 31 6.45 5.92 3.09
C GLY A 31 7.89 5.76 3.55
N PHE A 32 8.85 6.57 3.10
CA PHE A 32 10.24 6.47 3.59
C PHE A 32 10.37 6.64 5.10
N ASN A 33 9.58 7.54 5.71
CA ASN A 33 9.61 7.75 7.16
C ASN A 33 8.91 6.62 7.94
N SER A 34 8.16 5.75 7.26
CA SER A 34 7.38 4.67 7.86
C SER A 34 7.89 3.27 7.49
N CYS A 35 8.61 3.11 6.39
CA CYS A 35 9.27 1.87 6.01
C CYS A 35 10.41 1.59 7.01
N ALA A 36 10.34 0.46 7.69
CA ALA A 36 11.46 -0.04 8.48
C ALA A 36 12.48 -0.67 7.55
N CYS A 37 13.44 0.12 7.06
CA CYS A 37 14.64 -0.42 6.42
C CYS A 37 15.90 0.21 7.04
N GLU A 38 16.64 -0.59 7.82
CA GLU A 38 17.95 -0.18 8.34
C GLU A 38 18.95 -0.04 7.18
N GLY A 39 19.54 1.15 7.05
CA GLY A 39 20.58 1.43 6.06
C GLY A 39 20.06 1.74 4.65
N CYS A 40 18.74 1.78 4.41
CA CYS A 40 18.19 2.27 3.15
C CYS A 40 18.23 3.80 3.07
N ASP A 41 18.61 4.31 1.90
CA ASP A 41 18.49 5.73 1.58
C ASP A 41 17.15 6.04 0.89
N TYR A 42 16.76 7.31 0.90
CA TYR A 42 15.57 7.77 0.18
C TYR A 42 15.61 7.42 -1.33
N THR A 43 16.81 7.30 -1.90
CA THR A 43 17.02 6.88 -3.29
C THR A 43 16.70 5.42 -3.53
N ASP A 44 16.67 4.57 -2.50
CA ASP A 44 16.38 3.13 -2.61
C ASP A 44 14.87 2.87 -2.59
N VAL A 45 14.10 3.80 -2.04
CA VAL A 45 12.65 3.68 -1.99
C VAL A 45 12.06 3.65 -3.41
N ARG A 46 11.29 2.61 -3.66
CA ARG A 46 10.49 2.35 -4.87
C ARG A 46 9.03 2.30 -4.49
N GLY A 47 8.19 2.17 -5.50
CA GLY A 47 6.77 2.02 -5.30
C GLY A 47 5.98 2.21 -6.58
N ASP A 48 4.69 1.97 -6.45
CA ASP A 48 3.73 2.03 -7.54
C ASP A 48 2.38 2.54 -7.06
N HIS A 49 1.57 2.97 -8.02
CA HIS A 49 0.20 3.40 -7.79
C HIS A 49 -0.71 2.19 -7.93
N ILE A 50 -1.44 1.85 -6.87
CA ILE A 50 -2.45 0.80 -6.92
C ILE A 50 -3.66 1.37 -7.66
N LYS A 51 -3.90 0.87 -8.87
CA LYS A 51 -5.03 1.29 -9.68
C LYS A 51 -6.33 0.78 -9.05
N ASN A 52 -7.45 1.44 -9.34
CA ASN A 52 -8.78 1.04 -8.84
C ASN A 52 -8.85 0.92 -7.30
N ASP A 53 -8.22 1.84 -6.58
CA ASP A 53 -8.09 1.84 -5.12
C ASP A 53 -9.39 2.09 -4.31
N GLY A 54 -10.57 1.85 -4.92
CA GLY A 54 -11.87 2.07 -4.29
C GLY A 54 -12.10 1.19 -3.07
N TRP A 55 -11.74 -0.10 -3.16
CA TRP A 55 -11.85 -1.02 -2.03
C TRP A 55 -10.87 -0.66 -0.92
N LEU A 56 -9.62 -0.32 -1.24
CA LEU A 56 -8.63 0.11 -0.25
C LEU A 56 -9.07 1.39 0.46
N LYS A 57 -9.68 2.32 -0.26
CA LYS A 57 -10.29 3.51 0.34
C LYS A 57 -11.41 3.18 1.31
N ALA A 58 -12.21 2.15 1.03
CA ALA A 58 -13.32 1.77 1.91
C ALA A 58 -12.86 0.94 3.13
N ASN A 59 -11.84 0.09 2.96
CA ASN A 59 -11.50 -0.95 3.93
C ASN A 59 -10.15 -0.75 4.65
N ALA A 60 -9.23 0.05 4.09
CA ALA A 60 -7.91 0.27 4.65
C ALA A 60 -7.68 1.74 5.09
N ALA A 61 -8.25 2.71 4.38
CA ALA A 61 -7.96 4.13 4.64
C ALA A 61 -8.51 4.63 5.98
N ASP A 62 -7.81 5.60 6.58
CA ASP A 62 -8.34 6.43 7.66
C ASP A 62 -9.42 7.35 7.07
N GLN A 63 -10.69 7.03 7.32
CA GLN A 63 -11.84 7.71 6.70
C GLN A 63 -11.90 9.20 7.03
N GLU A 64 -11.46 9.60 8.23
CA GLU A 64 -11.44 10.99 8.62
C GLU A 64 -10.41 11.76 7.79
N LYS A 65 -9.20 11.22 7.66
CA LYS A 65 -8.14 11.83 6.86
C LYS A 65 -8.46 11.79 5.36
N LEU A 66 -9.07 10.71 4.87
CA LEU A 66 -9.48 10.57 3.49
C LEU A 66 -10.51 11.65 3.10
N THR A 67 -11.51 11.89 3.96
CA THR A 67 -12.55 12.91 3.74
C THR A 67 -11.96 14.33 3.78
N LYS A 68 -10.97 14.58 4.65
CA LYS A 68 -10.26 15.85 4.74
C LYS A 68 -9.18 16.02 3.66
N GLY A 69 -8.93 15.01 2.82
CA GLY A 69 -7.83 15.01 1.84
C GLY A 69 -6.43 15.05 2.46
N VAL A 70 -6.29 14.57 3.71
CA VAL A 70 -5.02 14.56 4.44
C VAL A 70 -4.25 13.29 4.08
N PRO A 71 -3.03 13.40 3.50
CA PRO A 71 -2.18 12.26 3.20
C PRO A 71 -1.78 11.49 4.46
N HIS A 72 -1.73 10.16 4.37
CA HIS A 72 -1.44 9.31 5.53
C HIS A 72 -0.92 7.92 5.14
N VAL A 73 -0.14 7.33 6.05
CA VAL A 73 0.30 5.94 5.99
C VAL A 73 -0.71 5.08 6.76
N ILE A 74 -0.94 3.85 6.30
CA ILE A 74 -1.78 2.87 6.98
C ILE A 74 -0.89 1.90 7.75
N ASP A 75 -1.23 1.73 9.03
CA ASP A 75 -0.64 0.72 9.91
C ASP A 75 -1.58 -0.49 9.93
N GLY A 76 -1.05 -1.70 9.72
CA GLY A 76 -1.84 -2.94 9.62
C GLY A 76 -2.93 -2.96 8.52
N PRO A 77 -2.64 -2.53 7.27
CA PRO A 77 -3.60 -2.63 6.17
C PRO A 77 -4.00 -4.08 5.87
N PRO A 78 -5.26 -4.34 5.44
CA PRO A 78 -5.67 -5.66 4.99
C PRO A 78 -4.85 -6.07 3.76
N SER A 79 -4.13 -7.19 3.86
CA SER A 79 -3.22 -7.72 2.84
C SER A 79 -3.69 -9.08 2.35
N CYS A 80 -3.19 -9.49 1.18
CA CYS A 80 -3.30 -10.87 0.71
C CYS A 80 -2.68 -11.81 1.75
N GLU A 81 -3.39 -12.88 2.12
CA GLU A 81 -2.90 -13.87 3.11
C GLU A 81 -1.70 -14.68 2.62
N ASP A 82 -1.46 -14.73 1.31
CA ASP A 82 -0.38 -15.52 0.72
C ASP A 82 0.86 -14.66 0.40
N CYS A 83 0.69 -13.59 -0.38
CA CYS A 83 1.82 -12.73 -0.77
C CYS A 83 2.05 -11.53 0.15
N GLU A 84 1.17 -11.31 1.14
CA GLU A 84 1.26 -10.25 2.16
C GLU A 84 1.24 -8.81 1.60
N LEU A 85 0.78 -8.63 0.35
CA LEU A 85 0.71 -7.33 -0.34
C LEU A 85 -0.71 -6.79 -0.49
N TRP A 86 -0.81 -5.53 -0.95
CA TRP A 86 -2.07 -4.80 -1.12
C TRP A 86 -2.46 -4.64 -2.58
N TYR A 87 -3.75 -4.79 -2.83
CA TYR A 87 -4.34 -4.80 -4.17
C TYR A 87 -5.65 -4.02 -4.18
N ASP A 88 -6.21 -3.89 -5.37
CA ASP A 88 -7.47 -3.21 -5.62
C ASP A 88 -8.68 -3.89 -4.97
N GLU A 89 -8.64 -5.19 -4.73
CA GLU A 89 -9.62 -5.94 -3.94
C GLU A 89 -8.99 -7.24 -3.39
N LEU A 90 -9.55 -7.78 -2.30
CA LEU A 90 -9.22 -9.12 -1.80
C LEU A 90 -10.46 -10.03 -1.89
N PHE A 91 -10.28 -11.22 -2.45
CA PHE A 91 -11.29 -12.25 -2.62
C PHE A 91 -11.07 -13.34 -1.57
N GLY A 92 -11.86 -13.29 -0.48
CA GLY A 92 -11.73 -14.26 0.61
C GLY A 92 -10.36 -14.22 1.31
N GLY A 93 -9.71 -13.05 1.35
CA GLY A 93 -8.39 -12.86 1.95
C GLY A 93 -7.21 -12.95 0.97
N LEU A 94 -7.44 -13.38 -0.28
CA LEU A 94 -6.40 -13.48 -1.30
C LEU A 94 -6.53 -12.40 -2.37
N CYS A 95 -5.42 -12.02 -3.02
CA CYS A 95 -5.48 -11.21 -4.24
C CYS A 95 -5.91 -12.07 -5.43
N GLU A 96 -6.28 -11.42 -6.54
CA GLU A 96 -6.72 -12.11 -7.78
C GLU A 96 -5.74 -13.22 -8.18
N SER A 97 -4.45 -12.89 -8.32
CA SER A 97 -3.42 -13.87 -8.74
C SER A 97 -3.29 -15.05 -7.78
N CYS A 98 -3.16 -14.81 -6.47
CA CYS A 98 -3.06 -15.90 -5.49
C CYS A 98 -4.34 -16.74 -5.42
N SER A 99 -5.51 -16.12 -5.66
CA SER A 99 -6.79 -16.84 -5.69
C SER A 99 -6.92 -17.76 -6.90
N GLU A 100 -6.40 -17.34 -8.06
CA GLU A 100 -6.38 -18.16 -9.28
C GLU A 100 -5.41 -19.34 -9.15
N GLU A 101 -4.25 -19.14 -8.53
CA GLU A 101 -3.26 -20.19 -8.31
C GLU A 101 -3.74 -21.27 -7.32
N ALA A 102 -4.57 -20.91 -6.34
CA ALA A 102 -5.15 -21.85 -5.37
C ALA A 102 -6.26 -22.75 -5.97
N GLY A 103 -6.82 -22.37 -7.13
CA GLY A 103 -7.89 -23.10 -7.82
C GLY A 103 -7.41 -24.04 -8.94
N GLY A 104 -6.10 -24.10 -9.19
CA GLY A 104 -5.45 -24.89 -10.26
C GLY A 104 -5.07 -26.31 -9.87
#